data_AF-A0A173XNI2-F1
#
_entry.id   AF-A0A173XNI2-F1
#
_cell.length_a   1.000
_cell.length_b   1.000
_cell.length_c   1.000
_cell.angle_alpha   90.00
_cell.angle_beta   90.00
_cell.angle_gamma   90.00
#
_symmetry.space_group_name_H-M   'P 1'
#
loop_
_entity.id
_entity.type
_entity.pdbx_description
1 polymer ?
#
loop_
_entity_poly.entity_id
_entity_poly.type
_entity_poly.pdbx_seq_one_letter_code
_entity_poly.pdbx_strand_id
1 'polypeptide(L)'
;MMAGSKKVFATLGSSNHVPEEREAFDYYATDPKAVEMLLELEQFAPVIWEPACGEGHISKVLQAHGYQVISTDLVYRGFGDPEPLDFLKETLDGFEGDIITNPPYSTGLEFVQRALESVRPGGKVAMFLKVQFLEGQKRGAFFKNTPPPV
;
A
#
# COMPACT_ATOMS: atom_id res chain seq x y z
N MET A 1 -46.92 25.79 -17.95
CA MET A 1 -46.26 25.71 -16.63
C MET A 1 -45.05 24.78 -16.75
N MET A 2 -43.92 25.24 -16.21
CA MET A 2 -42.69 24.54 -15.85
C MET A 2 -41.72 24.05 -16.93
N ALA A 3 -40.60 24.78 -16.98
CA ALA A 3 -39.31 24.46 -17.57
C ALA A 3 -38.48 23.58 -16.61
N GLY A 4 -37.45 22.92 -17.15
CA GLY A 4 -36.42 22.26 -16.35
C GLY A 4 -35.39 21.52 -17.18
N SER A 5 -34.47 22.26 -17.81
CA SER A 5 -33.28 21.72 -18.47
C SER A 5 -32.44 20.88 -17.50
N LYS A 6 -32.27 19.59 -17.79
CA LYS A 6 -31.33 18.73 -17.06
C LYS A 6 -29.90 19.18 -17.39
N LYS A 7 -29.25 19.86 -16.44
CA LYS A 7 -27.81 20.11 -16.49
C LYS A 7 -27.08 18.77 -16.37
N VAL A 8 -26.33 18.44 -17.40
CA VAL A 8 -25.39 17.32 -17.44
C VAL A 8 -24.23 17.64 -16.52
N PHE A 9 -24.27 17.15 -15.30
CA PHE A 9 -23.05 16.93 -14.52
C PHE A 9 -22.63 15.50 -14.76
N ALA A 10 -21.86 15.30 -15.84
CA ALA A 10 -21.12 14.07 -16.02
C ALA A 10 -19.95 14.11 -15.04
N THR A 11 -20.05 13.34 -13.96
CA THR A 11 -18.86 12.95 -13.20
C THR A 11 -17.96 12.21 -14.18
N LEU A 12 -16.70 12.64 -14.34
CA LEU A 12 -15.66 11.90 -15.05
C LEU A 12 -15.31 10.64 -14.25
N GLY A 13 -16.27 9.72 -14.13
CA GLY A 13 -16.02 8.32 -13.86
C GLY A 13 -15.99 7.65 -15.21
N SER A 14 -14.79 7.44 -15.75
CA SER A 14 -14.62 6.49 -16.84
C SER A 14 -15.36 5.21 -16.46
N SER A 15 -16.29 4.79 -17.31
CA SER A 15 -17.02 3.55 -17.17
C SER A 15 -16.01 2.41 -17.09
N ASN A 16 -15.79 1.85 -15.90
CA ASN A 16 -15.13 0.55 -15.76
C ASN A 16 -16.10 -0.50 -16.31
N HIS A 17 -16.16 -0.60 -17.64
CA HIS A 17 -16.83 -1.69 -18.34
C HIS A 17 -15.79 -2.71 -18.75
N VAL A 18 -15.21 -3.34 -17.74
CA VAL A 18 -14.65 -4.68 -17.84
C VAL A 18 -15.26 -5.41 -16.65
N PRO A 19 -16.05 -6.48 -16.84
CA PRO A 19 -16.47 -7.33 -15.75
C PRO A 19 -15.28 -8.19 -15.34
N GLU A 20 -14.18 -7.57 -14.91
CA GLU A 20 -13.24 -8.24 -14.03
C GLU A 20 -13.99 -8.39 -12.70
N GLU A 21 -14.28 -9.64 -12.33
CA GLU A 21 -14.61 -9.98 -10.95
C GLU A 21 -13.61 -9.21 -10.07
N ARG A 22 -14.11 -8.29 -9.23
CA ARG A 22 -13.24 -7.60 -8.27
C ARG A 22 -12.46 -8.69 -7.55
N GLU A 23 -11.14 -8.70 -7.70
CA GLU A 23 -10.31 -9.68 -7.00
C GLU A 23 -10.69 -9.68 -5.52
N ALA A 24 -10.86 -10.86 -4.96
CA ALA A 24 -11.20 -10.99 -3.55
C ALA A 24 -10.16 -10.21 -2.73
N PHE A 25 -10.64 -9.22 -1.97
CA PHE A 25 -9.83 -8.34 -1.13
C PHE A 25 -8.95 -7.31 -1.87
N ASP A 26 -9.27 -6.95 -3.12
CA ASP A 26 -8.52 -5.94 -3.89
C ASP A 26 -7.00 -6.27 -4.02
N TYR A 27 -6.65 -7.54 -4.24
CA TYR A 27 -5.26 -7.99 -4.46
C TYR A 27 -4.73 -7.55 -5.84
N TYR A 28 -3.46 -7.12 -5.91
CA TYR A 28 -2.78 -6.77 -7.16
C TYR A 28 -1.28 -7.09 -7.06
N ALA A 29 -0.76 -7.80 -8.05
CA ALA A 29 0.67 -8.02 -8.19
C ALA A 29 1.43 -6.71 -8.48
N THR A 30 2.52 -6.47 -7.75
CA THR A 30 3.44 -5.36 -8.02
C THR A 30 4.46 -5.77 -9.07
N ASP A 31 4.64 -4.94 -10.10
CA ASP A 31 5.73 -5.13 -11.08
C ASP A 31 7.09 -5.05 -10.35
N PRO A 32 7.95 -6.08 -10.45
CA PRO A 32 9.28 -6.08 -9.83
C PRO A 32 10.08 -4.81 -10.11
N LYS A 33 9.94 -4.22 -11.31
CA LYS A 33 10.66 -3.01 -11.71
C LYS A 33 10.35 -1.81 -10.80
N ALA A 34 9.14 -1.73 -10.24
CA ALA A 34 8.79 -0.66 -9.31
C ALA A 34 9.60 -0.74 -8.01
N VAL A 35 9.85 -1.96 -7.53
CA VAL A 35 10.66 -2.22 -6.33
C VAL A 35 12.14 -1.99 -6.64
N GLU A 36 12.63 -2.44 -7.80
CA GLU A 36 14.00 -2.17 -8.25
C GLU A 36 14.31 -0.67 -8.27
N MET A 37 13.45 0.14 -8.91
CA MET A 37 13.64 1.60 -8.95
C MET A 37 13.58 2.24 -7.55
N LEU A 38 12.73 1.71 -6.65
CA LEU A 38 12.69 2.19 -5.27
C LEU A 38 14.02 1.95 -4.55
N LEU A 39 14.63 0.78 -4.74
CA LEU A 39 15.93 0.43 -4.14
C LEU A 39 17.11 1.21 -4.75
N GLU A 40 17.00 1.69 -6.00
CA GLU A 40 17.98 2.60 -6.60
C GLU A 40 17.94 4.01 -5.97
N LEU A 41 16.75 4.44 -5.51
CA LEU A 41 16.54 5.79 -4.97
C LEU A 41 16.78 5.86 -3.46
N GLU A 42 16.47 4.80 -2.73
CA GLU A 42 16.43 4.81 -1.27
C GLU A 42 17.13 3.59 -0.67
N GLN A 43 17.92 3.83 0.38
CA GLN A 43 18.46 2.77 1.23
C GLN A 43 17.51 2.51 2.40
N PHE A 44 17.23 1.23 2.67
CA PHE A 44 16.38 0.78 3.76
C PHE A 44 17.18 0.08 4.85
N ALA A 45 16.56 -0.08 6.01
CA ALA A 45 17.08 -0.93 7.08
C ALA A 45 17.25 -2.38 6.60
N PRO A 46 18.17 -3.16 7.20
CA PRO A 46 18.38 -4.56 6.82
C PRO A 46 17.14 -5.45 6.96
N VAL A 47 16.21 -5.08 7.85
CA VAL A 47 14.94 -5.78 8.07
C VAL A 47 13.80 -4.94 7.48
N ILE A 48 12.98 -5.56 6.64
CA ILE A 48 11.80 -4.94 6.03
C ILE A 48 10.56 -5.77 6.33
N TRP A 49 9.45 -5.13 6.67
CA TRP A 49 8.15 -5.76 6.78
C TRP A 49 7.28 -5.43 5.56
N GLU A 50 6.81 -6.46 4.85
CA GLU A 50 5.76 -6.40 3.84
C GLU A 50 4.44 -6.95 4.40
N PRO A 51 3.56 -6.10 4.96
CA PRO A 51 2.33 -6.54 5.65
C PRO A 51 1.12 -6.88 4.75
N ALA A 52 1.30 -6.91 3.44
CA ALA A 52 0.27 -7.32 2.48
C ALA A 52 0.93 -8.08 1.32
N CYS A 53 1.66 -9.15 1.65
CA CYS A 53 2.63 -9.75 0.73
C CYS A 53 2.02 -10.54 -0.43
N GLY A 54 0.76 -10.98 -0.31
CA GLY A 54 0.11 -11.88 -1.26
C GLY A 54 1.01 -13.05 -1.66
N GLU A 55 1.36 -13.16 -2.93
CA GLU A 55 2.24 -14.21 -3.47
C GLU A 55 3.75 -13.85 -3.43
N GLY A 56 4.11 -12.75 -2.78
CA GLY A 56 5.49 -12.34 -2.50
C GLY A 56 6.16 -11.52 -3.60
N HIS A 57 5.40 -10.77 -4.38
CA HIS A 57 5.96 -10.00 -5.51
C HIS A 57 7.01 -8.98 -5.08
N ILE A 58 6.78 -8.23 -4.00
CA ILE A 58 7.78 -7.28 -3.46
C ILE A 58 8.83 -8.04 -2.64
N SER A 59 8.41 -8.93 -1.74
CA SER A 59 9.30 -9.72 -0.87
C SER A 59 10.41 -10.42 -1.63
N LYS A 60 10.09 -11.08 -2.76
CA LYS A 60 11.10 -11.82 -3.54
C LYS A 60 12.17 -10.88 -4.10
N VAL A 61 11.79 -9.68 -4.54
CA VAL A 61 12.76 -8.67 -5.01
C VAL A 61 13.62 -8.20 -3.86
N LEU A 62 13.01 -7.78 -2.74
CA LEU A 62 13.76 -7.33 -1.55
C LEU A 62 14.74 -8.41 -1.05
N GLN A 63 14.31 -9.68 -1.00
CA GLN A 63 15.16 -10.81 -0.63
C GLN A 63 16.33 -11.00 -1.61
N ALA A 64 16.09 -10.85 -2.92
CA ALA A 64 17.15 -10.93 -3.93
C ALA A 64 18.21 -9.83 -3.77
N HIS A 65 17.83 -8.69 -3.19
CA HIS A 65 18.72 -7.58 -2.83
C HIS A 65 19.35 -7.71 -1.44
N GLY A 66 19.15 -8.84 -0.75
CA GLY A 66 19.83 -9.16 0.51
C GLY A 66 19.13 -8.64 1.77
N TYR A 67 17.91 -8.12 1.66
CA TYR A 67 17.12 -7.73 2.83
C TYR A 67 16.52 -8.96 3.52
N GLN A 68 16.43 -8.90 4.86
CA GLN A 68 15.60 -9.81 5.62
C GLN A 68 14.15 -9.31 5.57
N VAL A 69 13.27 -10.07 4.92
CA VAL A 69 11.87 -9.65 4.75
C VAL A 69 10.96 -10.47 5.65
N ILE A 70 10.18 -9.78 6.48
CA ILE A 70 9.04 -10.34 7.19
C ILE A 70 7.83 -10.14 6.28
N SER A 71 7.20 -11.22 5.87
CA SER A 71 6.12 -11.19 4.87
C SER A 71 4.84 -11.73 5.51
N THR A 72 3.84 -10.88 5.68
CA THR A 72 2.55 -11.25 6.27
C THR A 72 1.41 -10.79 5.37
N ASP A 73 0.25 -11.41 5.51
CA ASP A 73 -0.95 -11.03 4.78
C ASP A 73 -2.20 -11.37 5.59
N LEU A 74 -3.30 -10.66 5.32
CA LEU A 74 -4.61 -10.97 5.89
C LEU A 74 -5.15 -12.32 5.38
N VAL A 75 -4.68 -12.79 4.22
CA VAL A 75 -5.02 -14.10 3.65
C VAL A 75 -3.75 -14.75 3.10
N TYR A 76 -3.43 -15.95 3.59
CA TYR A 76 -2.31 -16.72 3.07
C TYR A 76 -2.57 -17.16 1.62
N ARG A 77 -1.69 -16.74 0.71
CA ARG A 77 -1.75 -17.04 -0.75
C ARG A 77 -0.56 -17.87 -1.23
N GLY A 78 0.01 -18.69 -0.35
CA GLY A 78 1.15 -19.57 -0.70
C GLY A 78 2.52 -18.89 -0.60
N PHE A 79 2.60 -17.73 0.04
CA PHE A 79 3.85 -17.04 0.35
C PHE A 79 3.74 -16.29 1.68
N GLY A 80 4.88 -16.10 2.35
CA GLY A 80 4.96 -15.43 3.66
C GLY A 80 4.55 -16.34 4.82
N ASP A 81 4.19 -15.71 5.93
CA ASP A 81 3.70 -16.42 7.12
C ASP A 81 2.37 -17.15 6.80
N PRO A 82 2.27 -18.47 7.05
CA PRO A 82 1.02 -19.21 6.92
C PRO A 82 -0.09 -18.73 7.87
N GLU A 83 0.28 -18.11 9.00
CA GLU A 83 -0.68 -17.52 9.93
C GLU A 83 -1.12 -16.13 9.43
N PRO A 84 -2.41 -15.92 9.12
CA PRO A 84 -2.89 -14.63 8.68
C PRO A 84 -2.73 -13.54 9.75
N LEU A 85 -2.35 -12.34 9.34
CA LEU A 85 -2.16 -11.18 10.21
C LEU A 85 -2.92 -9.97 9.66
N ASP A 86 -3.81 -9.38 10.47
CA ASP A 86 -4.51 -8.13 10.14
C ASP A 86 -3.64 -6.93 10.53
N PHE A 87 -2.85 -6.41 9.59
CA PHE A 87 -1.92 -5.32 9.83
C PHE A 87 -2.56 -4.08 10.47
N LEU A 88 -3.83 -3.82 10.18
CA LEU A 88 -4.55 -2.67 10.73
C LEU A 88 -4.90 -2.81 12.21
N LYS A 89 -4.80 -4.02 12.77
CA LYS A 89 -5.14 -4.32 14.18
C LYS A 89 -3.98 -4.90 14.96
N GLU A 90 -3.03 -5.52 14.27
CA GLU A 90 -1.96 -6.31 14.87
C GLU A 90 -0.60 -5.67 14.59
N THR A 91 0.38 -5.99 15.42
CA THR A 91 1.76 -5.50 15.32
C THR A 91 2.73 -6.64 15.56
N LEU A 92 3.96 -6.47 15.12
CA LEU A 92 5.05 -7.34 15.51
C LEU A 92 5.79 -6.70 16.70
N ASP A 93 5.76 -7.38 17.84
CA ASP A 93 6.45 -6.90 19.04
C ASP A 93 7.96 -6.85 18.80
N GLY A 94 8.57 -5.70 19.11
CA GLY A 94 10.01 -5.48 18.92
C GLY A 94 10.46 -5.34 17.48
N PHE A 95 9.55 -5.03 16.54
CA PHE A 95 9.91 -4.73 15.16
C PHE A 95 10.73 -3.43 15.05
N GLU A 96 11.96 -3.55 14.54
CA GLU A 96 12.91 -2.44 14.37
C GLU A 96 13.35 -2.27 12.90
N GLY A 97 12.44 -2.55 11.96
CA GLY A 97 12.69 -2.48 10.51
C GLY A 97 11.99 -1.32 9.80
N ASP A 98 12.11 -1.30 8.48
CA ASP A 98 11.35 -0.40 7.59
C ASP A 98 10.15 -1.14 6.97
N ILE A 99 9.16 -0.42 6.46
CA ILE A 99 7.95 -1.03 5.90
C ILE A 99 7.86 -0.72 4.40
N ILE A 100 7.72 -1.76 3.57
CA ILE A 100 7.49 -1.62 2.12
C ILE A 100 6.32 -2.53 1.73
N THR A 101 5.28 -1.98 1.11
CA THR A 101 4.13 -2.80 0.68
C THR A 101 3.31 -2.16 -0.45
N ASN A 102 2.42 -2.94 -1.06
CA ASN A 102 1.36 -2.49 -1.95
C ASN A 102 0.01 -2.85 -1.30
N PRO A 103 -0.57 -1.95 -0.49
CA PRO A 103 -1.76 -2.29 0.30
C PRO A 103 -3.02 -2.38 -0.58
N PRO A 104 -4.08 -3.06 -0.09
CA PRO A 104 -5.39 -3.04 -0.75
C PRO A 104 -5.90 -1.60 -0.96
N TYR A 105 -6.43 -1.30 -2.14
CA TYR A 105 -6.74 0.09 -2.53
C TYR A 105 -7.79 0.77 -1.65
N SER A 106 -8.73 0.00 -1.10
CA SER A 106 -9.80 0.51 -0.25
C SER A 106 -9.31 0.97 1.13
N THR A 107 -8.14 0.53 1.58
CA THR A 107 -7.60 0.76 2.94
C THR A 107 -6.23 1.45 2.95
N GLY A 108 -5.80 2.04 1.82
CA GLY A 108 -4.47 2.60 1.68
C GLY A 108 -4.13 3.72 2.68
N LEU A 109 -5.11 4.52 3.12
CA LEU A 109 -4.85 5.59 4.10
C LEU A 109 -4.62 5.02 5.51
N GLU A 110 -5.45 4.06 5.90
CA GLU A 110 -5.35 3.34 7.16
C GLU A 110 -4.03 2.58 7.24
N PHE A 111 -3.59 1.95 6.14
CA PHE A 111 -2.28 1.30 6.04
C PHE A 111 -1.14 2.30 6.26
N VAL A 112 -1.17 3.46 5.61
CA VAL A 112 -0.13 4.49 5.78
C VAL A 112 -0.06 4.95 7.24
N GLN A 113 -1.21 5.24 7.87
CA GLN A 113 -1.26 5.67 9.27
C GLN A 113 -0.67 4.60 10.19
N ARG A 114 -1.15 3.36 10.04
CA ARG A 114 -0.69 2.22 10.83
C ARG A 114 0.80 1.95 10.65
N ALA A 115 1.34 2.08 9.44
CA ALA A 115 2.76 1.89 9.17
C ALA A 115 3.63 2.96 9.85
N LEU A 116 3.20 4.22 9.82
CA LEU A 116 3.91 5.31 10.51
C LEU A 116 3.86 5.17 12.03
N GLU A 117 2.79 4.58 12.59
CA GLU A 117 2.70 4.23 14.01
C GLU A 117 3.56 3.02 14.38
N SER A 118 3.76 2.09 13.45
CA SER A 118 4.49 0.84 13.68
C SER A 118 5.99 0.96 13.48
N VAL A 119 6.43 1.91 12.66
CA VAL A 119 7.85 2.09 12.35
C VAL A 119 8.57 2.77 13.52
N ARG A 120 9.79 2.32 13.83
CA ARG A 120 10.65 2.95 14.83
C ARG A 120 10.94 4.43 14.47
N PRO A 121 11.29 5.29 15.44
CA PRO A 121 11.76 6.64 15.15
C PRO A 121 12.91 6.65 14.12
N GLY A 122 12.72 7.37 13.01
CA GLY A 122 13.68 7.44 11.92
C GLY A 122 13.66 6.27 10.93
N GLY A 123 12.77 5.29 11.11
CA GLY A 123 12.51 4.26 10.11
C GLY A 123 11.67 4.76 8.94
N LYS A 124 11.70 4.02 7.84
CA LYS A 124 11.08 4.41 6.57
C LYS A 124 9.82 3.60 6.29
N VAL A 125 8.87 4.24 5.61
CA VAL A 125 7.67 3.61 5.05
C VAL A 125 7.60 3.96 3.57
N ALA A 126 7.53 2.96 2.71
CA ALA A 126 7.27 3.10 1.28
C ALA A 126 6.03 2.29 0.89
N MET A 127 5.10 2.90 0.16
CA MET A 127 3.89 2.21 -0.30
C MET A 127 3.58 2.51 -1.76
N PHE A 128 3.29 1.48 -2.53
CA PHE A 128 2.79 1.62 -3.90
C PHE A 128 1.29 1.90 -3.85
N LEU A 129 0.88 3.15 -4.13
CA LEU A 129 -0.51 3.59 -4.08
C LEU A 129 -0.94 4.15 -5.44
N LYS A 130 -2.24 4.10 -5.76
CA LYS A 130 -2.77 4.76 -6.98
C LYS A 130 -2.48 6.26 -6.94
N VAL A 131 -2.24 6.89 -8.10
CA VAL A 131 -2.04 8.36 -8.20
C VAL A 131 -3.22 9.15 -7.62
N GLN A 132 -4.46 8.63 -7.76
CA GLN A 132 -5.67 9.16 -7.12
C GLN A 132 -5.57 9.22 -5.59
N PHE A 133 -4.59 8.54 -4.98
CA PHE A 133 -4.27 8.68 -3.58
C PHE A 133 -3.86 10.11 -3.22
N LEU A 134 -3.34 10.89 -4.16
CA LEU A 134 -2.92 12.27 -3.92
C LEU A 134 -4.09 13.29 -3.90
N GLU A 135 -5.28 12.92 -4.37
CA GLU A 135 -6.35 13.89 -4.72
C GLU A 135 -7.54 13.97 -3.73
N GLY A 136 -7.55 13.18 -2.65
CA GLY A 136 -8.76 13.06 -1.80
C GLY A 136 -8.81 14.07 -0.64
N GLN A 137 -9.97 14.71 -0.44
CA GLN A 137 -10.15 15.80 0.53
C GLN A 137 -9.78 15.50 1.99
N LYS A 138 -9.92 14.26 2.48
CA LYS A 138 -9.50 13.87 3.85
C LYS A 138 -7.97 13.92 4.06
N ARG A 139 -7.19 14.03 2.97
CA ARG A 139 -5.72 13.90 2.97
C ARG A 139 -4.97 15.23 3.07
N GLY A 140 -5.62 16.35 2.72
CA GLY A 140 -5.00 17.68 2.83
C GLY A 140 -4.61 18.06 4.27
N ALA A 141 -5.26 17.48 5.28
CA ALA A 141 -4.89 17.65 6.69
C ALA A 141 -3.70 16.77 7.11
N PHE A 142 -3.55 15.58 6.51
CA PHE A 142 -2.49 14.62 6.83
C PHE A 142 -1.13 15.05 6.28
N PHE A 143 -1.07 15.46 5.01
CA PHE A 143 0.17 15.92 4.38
C PHE A 143 0.69 17.27 4.90
N LYS A 144 -0.13 18.03 5.65
CA LYS A 144 0.33 19.22 6.37
C LYS A 144 1.26 18.88 7.54
N ASN A 145 1.08 17.70 8.14
CA ASN A 145 1.84 17.27 9.31
C ASN A 145 2.95 16.28 8.95
N THR A 146 2.80 15.53 7.84
CA THR A 146 3.79 14.55 7.35
C THR A 146 3.90 14.63 5.82
N PRO A 147 4.57 15.64 5.26
CA PRO A 147 4.72 15.77 3.81
C PRO A 147 5.66 14.68 3.26
N PRO A 148 5.40 14.13 2.06
CA PRO A 148 6.37 13.29 1.37
C PRO A 148 7.61 14.14 1.02
N PRO A 149 8.82 13.55 1.05
CA PRO A 149 10.02 14.25 0.58
C PRO A 149 9.87 14.65 -0.89
N VAL A 150 10.43 15.82 -1.23
CA VAL A 150 10.54 16.35 -2.60
C VAL A 150 11.84 15.92 -3.25
#